data_AF-A0A7Y2MPG9-F1
#
_entry.id   AF-A0A7Y2MPG9-F1
#
_cell.length_a   1.000
_cell.length_b   1.000
_cell.length_c   1.000
_cell.angle_alpha   90.00
_cell.angle_beta   90.00
_cell.angle_gamma   90.00
#
_symmetry.space_group_name_H-M   'P 1'
#
loop_
_entity.id
_entity.type
_entity.pdbx_description
1 polymer ?
#
loop_
_entity_poly.entity_id
_entity_poly.type
_entity_poly.pdbx_seq_one_letter_code
_entity_poly.pdbx_strand_id
1 'polypeptide(L)'
;GASIGKNVLVGMNAVVMDKAEIGHESIIGALTFVKSNEKIPPRSLVVGNPGKVIKQVSDKMIAWKTKGTQLYQTLPADCHESLRPQIPLKEIPENRPSQEILFKTWNEIRGMKNEE
;
A
#
# COMPACT_ATOMS: atom_id res chain seq x y z
N GLY A 1 4.31 -15.64 -14.78
CA GLY A 1 3.49 -15.18 -13.64
C GLY A 1 4.24 -15.35 -12.33
N ALA A 2 3.87 -14.58 -11.31
CA ALA A 2 4.42 -14.66 -9.95
C ALA A 2 3.31 -15.02 -8.95
N SER A 3 3.69 -15.62 -7.82
CA SER A 3 2.77 -15.97 -6.73
C SER A 3 2.83 -14.91 -5.64
N ILE A 4 1.73 -14.17 -5.47
CA ILE A 4 1.61 -13.11 -4.46
C ILE A 4 0.75 -13.62 -3.31
N GLY A 5 1.33 -13.70 -2.12
CA GLY A 5 0.64 -14.15 -0.93
C GLY A 5 -0.50 -13.22 -0.50
N LYS A 6 -1.46 -13.78 0.24
CA LYS A 6 -2.53 -13.02 0.90
C LYS A 6 -1.97 -11.81 1.65
N ASN A 7 -2.64 -10.67 1.47
CA ASN A 7 -2.36 -9.43 2.19
C ASN A 7 -0.89 -8.95 1.97
N VAL A 8 -0.29 -9.18 0.81
CA VAL A 8 0.97 -8.52 0.43
C VAL A 8 0.69 -7.08 0.02
N LEU A 9 1.58 -6.15 0.39
CA LEU A 9 1.61 -4.81 -0.20
C LEU A 9 2.67 -4.78 -1.30
N VAL A 10 2.28 -4.38 -2.51
CA VAL A 10 3.22 -4.09 -3.60
C VAL A 10 3.30 -2.58 -3.74
N GLY A 11 4.47 -2.02 -3.42
CA GLY A 11 4.71 -0.59 -3.51
C GLY A 11 4.63 -0.10 -4.94
N MET A 12 4.28 1.18 -5.10
CA MET A 12 4.14 1.80 -6.40
C MET A 12 5.41 1.64 -7.24
N ASN A 13 5.23 1.29 -8.51
CA ASN A 13 6.32 1.09 -9.47
C ASN A 13 7.34 0.00 -9.08
N ALA A 14 6.96 -0.95 -8.21
CA ALA A 14 7.73 -2.16 -8.00
C ALA A 14 7.56 -3.10 -9.21
N VAL A 15 8.63 -3.82 -9.53
CA VAL A 15 8.67 -4.82 -10.61
C VAL A 15 8.90 -6.19 -9.98
N VAL A 16 7.99 -7.13 -10.23
CA VAL A 16 8.07 -8.51 -9.75
C VAL A 16 8.21 -9.44 -10.94
N MET A 17 9.34 -10.10 -11.05
CA MET A 17 9.66 -10.98 -12.17
C MET A 17 9.02 -12.37 -12.05
N ASP A 18 9.05 -13.12 -13.16
CA ASP A 18 8.42 -14.43 -13.26
C ASP A 18 8.92 -15.45 -12.23
N LYS A 19 7.99 -16.30 -11.78
CA LYS A 19 8.22 -17.38 -10.81
C LYS A 19 8.68 -16.91 -9.43
N ALA A 20 8.64 -15.60 -9.14
CA ALA A 20 8.83 -15.11 -7.77
C ALA A 20 7.67 -15.59 -6.87
N GLU A 21 8.01 -15.96 -5.64
CA GLU A 21 7.07 -16.36 -4.59
C GLU A 21 7.17 -15.36 -3.44
N ILE A 22 6.12 -14.58 -3.20
CA ILE A 22 6.08 -13.58 -2.12
C ILE A 22 5.17 -14.09 -1.01
N GLY A 23 5.76 -14.40 0.15
CA GLY A 23 5.03 -14.89 1.31
C GLY A 23 4.03 -13.87 1.86
N HIS A 24 3.00 -14.39 2.53
CA HIS A 24 1.90 -13.62 3.12
C HIS A 24 2.38 -12.41 3.94
N GLU A 25 1.61 -11.33 3.93
CA GLU A 25 1.86 -10.14 4.76
C GLU A 25 3.20 -9.43 4.51
N SER A 26 3.92 -9.79 3.44
CA SER A 26 5.13 -9.09 3.04
C SER A 26 4.81 -7.70 2.47
N ILE A 27 5.79 -6.81 2.58
CA ILE A 27 5.72 -5.46 2.05
C ILE A 27 6.88 -5.29 1.08
N ILE A 28 6.55 -5.10 -0.19
CA ILE A 28 7.50 -4.74 -1.25
C ILE A 28 7.50 -3.21 -1.33
N GLY A 29 8.63 -2.58 -1.08
CA GLY A 29 8.76 -1.12 -1.13
C GLY A 29 8.53 -0.57 -2.53
N ALA A 30 8.25 0.73 -2.62
CA ALA A 30 8.20 1.42 -3.91
C ALA A 30 9.53 1.25 -4.68
N LEU A 31 9.45 1.21 -6.02
CA LEU A 31 10.60 1.08 -6.92
C LEU A 31 11.46 -0.19 -6.70
N THR A 32 10.92 -1.21 -6.02
CA THR A 32 11.66 -2.44 -5.72
C THR A 32 11.68 -3.39 -6.93
N PHE A 33 12.82 -4.01 -7.21
CA PHE A 33 12.95 -5.04 -8.24
C PHE A 33 13.12 -6.44 -7.62
N VAL A 34 12.09 -7.29 -7.71
CA VAL A 34 12.13 -8.69 -7.26
C VAL A 34 12.52 -9.57 -8.44
N LYS A 35 13.66 -10.27 -8.32
CA LYS A 35 14.22 -11.13 -9.39
C LYS A 35 13.37 -12.38 -9.64
N SER A 36 13.57 -13.00 -10.80
CA SER A 36 12.89 -14.25 -11.16
C SER A 36 13.27 -15.39 -10.22
N ASN A 37 12.32 -16.26 -9.90
CA ASN A 37 12.48 -17.39 -8.97
C ASN A 37 12.85 -17.01 -7.52
N GLU A 38 12.81 -15.73 -7.17
CA GLU A 38 13.10 -15.26 -5.81
C GLU A 38 12.00 -15.75 -4.85
N LYS A 39 12.39 -16.32 -3.71
CA LYS A 39 11.47 -16.79 -2.67
C LYS A 39 11.58 -15.89 -1.45
N ILE A 40 10.60 -15.00 -1.30
CA ILE A 40 10.53 -14.05 -0.19
C ILE A 40 9.68 -14.69 0.93
N PRO A 41 10.24 -14.91 2.14
CA PRO A 41 9.49 -15.44 3.27
C PRO A 41 8.30 -14.54 3.67
N PRO A 42 7.24 -15.09 4.31
CA PRO A 42 6.17 -14.28 4.87
C PRO A 42 6.68 -13.17 5.79
N ARG A 43 5.91 -12.09 5.89
CA ARG A 43 6.22 -10.92 6.72
C ARG A 43 7.59 -10.29 6.41
N SER A 44 8.05 -10.33 5.16
CA SER A 44 9.30 -9.68 4.78
C SER A 44 9.08 -8.25 4.32
N LEU A 45 9.88 -7.30 4.81
CA LEU A 45 10.02 -5.97 4.19
C LEU A 45 11.17 -6.01 3.18
N VAL A 46 10.84 -5.82 1.91
CA VAL A 46 11.79 -5.90 0.79
C VAL A 46 11.91 -4.53 0.14
N VAL A 47 13.13 -4.05 -0.08
CA VAL A 47 13.38 -2.76 -0.75
C VAL A 47 14.56 -2.84 -1.71
N GLY A 48 14.60 -1.92 -2.67
CA GLY A 48 15.75 -1.66 -3.53
C GLY A 48 15.73 -2.40 -4.87
N ASN A 49 16.78 -2.18 -5.65
CA ASN A 49 17.00 -2.81 -6.94
C ASN A 49 18.47 -3.25 -7.05
N PRO A 50 18.79 -4.56 -6.95
CA PRO A 50 17.87 -5.66 -6.70
C PRO A 50 17.28 -5.62 -5.28
N GLY A 51 16.04 -6.09 -5.14
CA GLY A 51 15.30 -6.12 -3.89
C GLY A 51 15.98 -7.02 -2.85
N LYS A 52 16.10 -6.52 -1.61
CA LYS A 52 16.64 -7.26 -0.47
C LYS A 52 15.66 -7.21 0.69
N VAL A 53 15.54 -8.33 1.41
CA VAL A 53 14.86 -8.36 2.70
C VAL A 53 15.70 -7.56 3.69
N ILE A 54 15.14 -6.47 4.21
CA ILE A 54 15.86 -5.59 5.16
C ILE A 54 15.41 -5.78 6.61
N LYS A 55 14.20 -6.31 6.82
CA LYS A 55 13.66 -6.68 8.15
C LYS A 55 12.34 -7.44 8.02
N GLN A 56 11.85 -7.92 9.16
CA GLN A 56 10.49 -8.45 9.28
C GLN A 56 9.45 -7.33 9.45
N VAL A 57 8.25 -7.57 8.92
CA VAL A 57 7.05 -6.75 9.09
C VAL A 57 6.46 -7.09 10.46
N SER A 58 6.30 -6.08 11.29
CA SER A 58 5.71 -6.25 12.63
C SER A 58 4.18 -6.32 12.58
N ASP A 59 3.58 -6.81 13.66
CA ASP A 59 2.11 -6.81 13.80
C ASP A 59 1.51 -5.41 13.66
N LYS A 60 2.19 -4.39 14.21
CA LYS A 60 1.77 -2.99 14.07
C LYS A 60 1.80 -2.54 12.61
N MET A 61 2.83 -2.93 11.85
CA MET A 61 2.94 -2.61 10.43
C MET A 61 1.83 -3.29 9.62
N ILE A 62 1.57 -4.57 9.86
CA ILE A 62 0.54 -5.28 9.08
C ILE A 62 -0.86 -4.82 9.44
N ALA A 63 -1.13 -4.51 10.72
CA ALA A 63 -2.42 -3.98 11.16
C ALA A 63 -2.68 -2.60 10.52
N TRP A 64 -1.69 -1.71 10.53
CA TRP A 64 -1.77 -0.42 9.84
C TRP A 64 -2.06 -0.60 8.35
N LYS A 65 -1.31 -1.46 7.68
CA LYS A 65 -1.47 -1.70 6.25
C LYS A 65 -2.85 -2.30 5.93
N THR A 66 -3.32 -3.25 6.72
CA THR A 66 -4.62 -3.92 6.53
C THR A 66 -5.78 -2.93 6.64
N LYS A 67 -5.72 -1.95 7.58
CA LYS A 67 -6.68 -0.85 7.63
C LYS A 67 -6.66 0.00 6.35
N GLY A 68 -5.47 0.28 5.82
CA GLY A 68 -5.33 0.95 4.53
C GLY A 68 -5.95 0.14 3.39
N THR A 69 -5.72 -1.18 3.35
CA THR A 69 -6.34 -2.07 2.35
C THR A 69 -7.87 -2.03 2.41
N GLN A 70 -8.46 -2.01 3.61
CA GLN A 70 -9.91 -1.91 3.78
C GLN A 70 -10.44 -0.60 3.18
N LEU A 71 -9.76 0.53 3.39
CA LEU A 71 -10.15 1.80 2.76
C LEU A 71 -10.15 1.70 1.23
N TYR A 72 -9.10 1.13 0.63
CA TYR A 72 -9.08 0.94 -0.84
C TYR A 72 -10.20 0.01 -1.34
N GLN A 73 -10.67 -0.93 -0.51
CA GLN A 73 -11.78 -1.80 -0.85
C GLN A 73 -13.14 -1.11 -0.76
N THR A 74 -13.28 0.00 -0.04
CA THR A 74 -14.52 0.79 -0.02
C THR A 74 -14.66 1.68 -1.26
N LEU A 75 -13.54 2.19 -1.78
CA LEU A 75 -13.52 3.16 -2.89
C LEU A 75 -14.34 2.75 -4.14
N PRO A 76 -14.40 1.47 -4.57
CA PRO A 76 -15.24 1.09 -5.69
C PRO A 76 -16.74 1.31 -5.42
N ALA A 77 -17.21 0.99 -4.21
CA ALA A 77 -18.61 1.23 -3.83
C ALA A 77 -18.89 2.74 -3.79
N ASP A 78 -18.01 3.51 -3.15
CA ASP A 78 -18.12 4.98 -3.07
C ASP A 78 -18.14 5.61 -4.47
N CYS A 79 -17.30 5.10 -5.39
CA CYS A 79 -17.27 5.52 -6.79
C CYS A 79 -18.59 5.19 -7.49
N HIS A 80 -19.09 3.96 -7.37
CA HIS A 80 -20.37 3.58 -7.98
C HIS A 80 -21.54 4.42 -7.46
N GLU A 81 -21.56 4.72 -6.16
CA GLU A 81 -22.61 5.52 -5.54
C GLU A 81 -22.53 7.00 -5.94
N SER A 82 -21.34 7.57 -6.05
CA SER A 82 -21.16 9.01 -6.26
C SER A 82 -20.89 9.43 -7.71
N LEU A 83 -20.48 8.51 -8.60
CA LEU A 83 -20.13 8.84 -9.98
C LEU A 83 -21.36 9.32 -10.76
N ARG A 84 -21.29 10.54 -11.28
CA ARG A 84 -22.33 11.15 -12.12
C ARG A 84 -21.68 11.81 -13.34
N PRO A 85 -22.33 11.83 -14.51
CA PRO A 85 -21.92 12.69 -15.61
C PRO A 85 -21.85 14.14 -15.14
N GLN A 86 -20.76 14.83 -15.43
CA GLN A 86 -20.54 16.23 -15.04
C GLN A 86 -19.77 16.95 -16.14
N ILE A 87 -20.06 18.24 -16.30
CA ILE A 87 -19.27 19.12 -17.17
C ILE A 87 -18.05 19.60 -16.37
N PRO A 88 -16.83 19.59 -16.95
CA PRO A 88 -15.65 20.10 -16.26
C PRO A 88 -15.86 21.54 -15.77
N LEU A 89 -15.55 21.77 -14.49
CA LEU A 89 -15.59 23.10 -13.90
C LEU A 89 -14.52 23.99 -14.55
N LYS A 90 -14.88 25.23 -14.88
CA LYS A 90 -13.95 26.23 -15.45
C LYS A 90 -13.21 27.02 -14.37
N GLU A 91 -13.77 27.08 -13.17
CA GLU A 91 -13.28 27.84 -12.03
C GLU A 91 -13.48 27.02 -10.75
N ILE A 92 -12.75 27.38 -9.68
CA ILE A 92 -12.85 26.68 -8.40
C ILE A 92 -14.18 27.07 -7.73
N PRO A 93 -15.03 26.10 -7.32
CA PRO A 93 -16.28 26.41 -6.62
C PRO A 93 -16.03 27.06 -5.26
N GLU A 94 -16.82 28.07 -4.92
CA GLU A 94 -16.79 28.71 -3.60
C GLU A 94 -17.08 27.70 -2.47
N ASN A 95 -17.98 26.74 -2.71
CA ASN A 95 -18.40 25.72 -1.75
C ASN A 95 -17.67 24.37 -1.95
N ARG A 96 -16.35 24.39 -2.22
CA ARG A 96 -15.58 23.14 -2.32
C ARG A 96 -15.49 22.48 -0.93
N PRO A 97 -15.96 21.22 -0.76
CA PRO A 97 -15.87 20.53 0.51
C PRO A 97 -14.42 20.23 0.89
N SER A 98 -14.13 20.23 2.19
CA SER A 98 -12.86 19.73 2.71
C SER A 98 -12.80 18.20 2.60
N GLN A 99 -11.61 17.67 2.35
CA GLN A 99 -11.40 16.23 2.28
C GLN A 99 -11.25 15.65 3.70
N GLU A 100 -12.07 14.66 4.04
CA GLU A 100 -11.95 13.95 5.31
C GLU A 100 -10.67 13.09 5.37
N ILE A 101 -10.00 13.11 6.53
CA ILE A 101 -8.78 12.33 6.76
C ILE A 101 -9.15 11.01 7.45
N LEU A 102 -9.34 9.97 6.65
CA LEU A 102 -9.76 8.64 7.14
C LEU A 102 -8.58 7.70 7.50
N PHE A 103 -7.34 8.10 7.21
CA PHE A 103 -6.17 7.25 7.39
C PHE A 103 -4.94 8.07 7.82
N LYS A 104 -4.17 7.52 8.76
CA LYS A 104 -2.88 8.08 9.21
C LYS A 104 -1.71 7.37 8.57
N THR A 105 -0.68 8.11 8.20
CA THR A 105 0.53 7.54 7.58
C THR A 105 1.35 6.73 8.59
N TRP A 106 2.18 5.81 8.10
CA TRP A 106 3.08 5.04 8.98
C TRP A 106 4.03 5.95 9.77
N ASN A 107 4.48 7.07 9.19
CA ASN A 107 5.37 8.01 9.85
C ASN A 107 4.68 8.70 11.04
N GLU A 108 3.44 9.14 10.87
CA GLU A 108 2.63 9.69 11.98
C GLU A 108 2.46 8.67 13.10
N ILE A 109 2.16 7.42 12.76
CA ILE A 109 1.92 6.34 13.74
C ILE A 109 3.21 5.90 14.46
N ARG A 110 4.37 6.04 13.82
CA ARG A 110 5.67 5.71 14.42
C ARG A 110 6.25 6.88 15.24
N GLY A 111 6.00 8.12 14.84
CA GLY A 111 6.50 9.33 15.51
C GLY A 111 5.92 9.56 16.91
N MET A 112 4.74 9.01 17.21
CA MET A 112 4.07 9.07 18.52
C MET A 112 4.77 8.29 19.66
N LYS A 113 6.04 7.91 19.51
CA LYS A 113 6.80 7.11 20.49
C LYS A 113 8.02 7.83 21.11
N ASN A 114 8.20 9.13 20.85
CA ASN A 114 9.34 9.91 21.36
C ASN A 114 8.96 10.98 22.41
N GLU A 115 7.78 10.86 23.02
CA GLU A 115 7.35 11.71 24.15
C GLU A 115 7.03 10.81 25.35
N GLU A 116 8.06 10.24 25.96
CA GLU A 116 8.10 9.74 27.36
C GLU A 116 9.45 10.11 27.97
#